data_AF-A0A4R6STB7-F1
#
_entry.id   AF-A0A4R6STB7-F1
#
_cell.length_a   1.000
_cell.length_b   1.000
_cell.length_c   1.000
_cell.angle_alpha   90.00
_cell.angle_beta   90.00
_cell.angle_gamma   90.00
#
_symmetry.space_group_name_H-M   'P 1'
#
loop_
_entity.id
_entity.type
_entity.pdbx_description
1 polymer ?
#
loop_
_entity_poly.entity_id
_entity_poly.type
_entity_poly.pdbx_seq_one_letter_code
_entity_poly.pdbx_strand_id
1 'polypeptide(L)' 'MSKKNHQELQDKFGENLRKIRDQKGLSLRAVAANCDLDDSNISKIENGKLNIQLSTIIELGKGLGIDPRDLLNF' A
#
# COMPACT_ATOMS: atom_id res chain seq x y z
N MET A 1 21.66 -14.24 -1.04
CA MET A 1 20.50 -14.62 -0.18
C MET A 1 19.64 -13.44 0.28
N SER A 2 20.08 -12.17 0.22
CA SER A 2 19.33 -11.02 0.80
C SER A 2 18.11 -10.50 -0.01
N LYS A 3 18.09 -10.61 -1.34
CA LYS A 3 17.02 -10.03 -2.19
C LYS A 3 15.65 -10.74 -2.05
N LYS A 4 15.62 -12.01 -1.67
CA LYS A 4 14.38 -12.82 -1.64
C LYS A 4 13.43 -12.37 -0.53
N ASN A 5 13.97 -11.97 0.62
CA ASN A 5 13.17 -11.54 1.78
C ASN A 5 12.54 -10.15 1.58
N HIS A 6 13.20 -9.26 0.83
CA HIS A 6 12.67 -7.92 0.57
C HIS A 6 11.48 -7.96 -0.41
N GLN A 7 11.54 -8.83 -1.42
CA GLN A 7 10.43 -9.01 -2.34
C GLN A 7 9.22 -9.64 -1.62
N GLU A 8 9.44 -10.68 -0.81
CA GLU A 8 8.35 -11.30 -0.03
C GLU A 8 7.68 -10.30 0.92
N LEU A 9 8.45 -9.41 1.55
CA LEU A 9 7.92 -8.33 2.39
C LEU A 9 7.05 -7.36 1.58
N GLN A 10 7.51 -6.96 0.39
CA GLN A 10 6.77 -6.07 -0.51
C GLN A 10 5.48 -6.70 -1.02
N ASP A 11 5.53 -7.98 -1.38
CA ASP A 11 4.36 -8.72 -1.85
C ASP A 11 3.30 -8.82 -0.75
N LYS A 12 3.69 -9.22 0.48
CA LYS A 12 2.77 -9.28 1.63
C LYS A 12 2.18 -7.92 2.01
N PHE A 13 3.00 -6.88 1.99
CA PHE A 13 2.52 -5.51 2.22
C PHE A 13 1.51 -5.09 1.15
N GLY A 14 1.83 -5.35 -0.13
CA GLY A 14 0.97 -5.02 -1.26
C GLY A 14 -0.36 -5.76 -1.24
N GLU A 15 -0.34 -7.06 -0.90
CA GLU A 15 -1.53 -7.87 -0.71
C GLU A 15 -2.43 -7.35 0.42
N ASN A 16 -1.85 -6.98 1.56
CA ASN A 16 -2.60 -6.42 2.68
C ASN A 16 -3.21 -5.05 2.33
N LEU A 17 -2.45 -4.18 1.66
CA LEU A 17 -2.93 -2.90 1.15
C LEU A 17 -4.15 -3.09 0.23
N ARG A 18 -4.03 -3.99 -0.75
CA ARG A 18 -5.11 -4.31 -1.68
C ARG A 18 -6.34 -4.85 -0.96
N LYS A 19 -6.16 -5.77 -0.02
CA LYS A 19 -7.23 -6.35 0.78
C LYS A 19 -8.01 -5.28 1.54
N ILE A 20 -7.32 -4.37 2.23
CA ILE A 20 -7.97 -3.28 2.96
C ILE A 20 -8.71 -2.35 2.01
N ARG A 21 -8.11 -2.00 0.86
CA ARG A 21 -8.74 -1.16 -0.15
C ARG A 21 -10.03 -1.80 -0.69
N ASP A 22 -9.98 -3.08 -1.05
CA ASP A 22 -11.11 -3.83 -1.58
C ASP A 22 -12.23 -3.98 -0.52
N GLN A 23 -11.88 -4.23 0.76
CA GLN A 23 -12.84 -4.26 1.86
C GLN A 23 -13.59 -2.93 2.07
N LYS A 24 -12.93 -1.81 1.76
CA LYS A 24 -13.54 -0.48 1.80
C LYS A 24 -14.27 -0.10 0.51
N GLY A 25 -14.23 -0.94 -0.52
CA GLY A 25 -14.84 -0.65 -1.83
C GLY A 25 -14.19 0.55 -2.54
N LEU A 26 -12.94 0.87 -2.21
CA LEU A 26 -12.24 2.01 -2.79
C LEU A 26 -11.53 1.62 -4.09
N SER A 27 -11.64 2.47 -5.11
CA SER A 27 -10.77 2.36 -6.29
C SER A 27 -9.38 2.95 -5.99
N LEU A 28 -8.37 2.58 -6.79
CA LEU A 28 -7.03 3.20 -6.68
C LEU A 28 -7.09 4.72 -6.80
N ARG A 29 -7.94 5.23 -7.70
CA ARG A 29 -8.19 6.68 -7.87
C ARG A 29 -8.82 7.32 -6.64
N ALA A 30 -9.71 6.61 -5.95
CA ALA A 30 -10.32 7.11 -4.73
C ALA A 30 -9.30 7.23 -3.60
N VAL A 31 -8.38 6.26 -3.48
CA VAL A 31 -7.27 6.36 -2.51
C VAL A 31 -6.32 7.49 -2.89
N ALA A 32 -5.93 7.60 -4.16
CA ALA A 32 -5.08 8.67 -4.69
C ALA A 32 -5.69 10.07 -4.48
N ALA A 33 -7.00 10.22 -4.60
CA ALA A 33 -7.66 11.50 -4.36
C ALA A 33 -7.57 11.97 -2.88
N ASN A 34 -7.31 11.04 -1.97
CA ASN A 34 -7.29 11.28 -0.52
C ASN A 34 -5.85 11.27 0.07
N CYS A 35 -4.82 11.17 -0.77
CA CYS A 35 -3.41 11.17 -0.34
C CYS A 35 -2.49 11.77 -1.40
N ASP A 36 -1.23 12.06 -1.05
CA ASP A 36 -0.26 12.63 -2.00
C ASP A 36 0.43 11.55 -2.87
N LEU A 37 -0.34 10.62 -3.43
CA LEU A 37 0.14 9.51 -4.26
C LEU A 37 -0.72 9.36 -5.52
N ASP A 38 -0.09 9.02 -6.64
CA ASP A 38 -0.81 8.67 -7.86
C ASP A 38 -1.28 7.20 -7.86
N ASP A 39 -2.35 6.93 -8.61
CA ASP A 39 -2.98 5.61 -8.70
C ASP A 39 -2.04 4.55 -9.32
N SER A 40 -1.08 4.96 -10.15
CA SER A 40 -0.07 4.07 -10.73
C SER A 40 0.94 3.60 -9.67
N ASN A 41 1.38 4.49 -8.79
CA ASN A 41 2.24 4.15 -7.66
C ASN A 41 1.50 3.24 -6.69
N ILE A 42 0.25 3.55 -6.32
CA ILE A 42 -0.56 2.66 -5.46
C ILE A 42 -0.68 1.27 -6.10
N SER A 43 -0.96 1.19 -7.40
CA SER A 43 -0.99 -0.09 -8.13
C SER A 43 0.35 -0.84 -8.07
N LYS A 44 1.49 -0.17 -8.26
CA LYS A 44 2.80 -0.82 -8.16
C LYS A 44 3.08 -1.34 -6.75
N ILE A 45 2.65 -0.61 -5.72
CA ILE A 45 2.80 -1.01 -4.32
C ILE A 45 1.97 -2.26 -4.04
N GLU A 46 0.70 -2.29 -4.47
CA GLU A 46 -0.17 -3.48 -4.34
C GLU A 46 0.38 -4.73 -5.03
N ASN A 47 1.22 -4.55 -6.05
CA ASN A 47 1.85 -5.64 -6.79
C ASN A 47 3.29 -5.93 -6.33
N GLY A 48 3.75 -5.34 -5.21
CA GLY A 48 5.11 -5.54 -4.69
C GLY A 48 6.23 -5.00 -5.59
N LYS A 49 5.90 -4.12 -6.55
CA LYS A 49 6.84 -3.62 -7.58
C LYS A 49 7.54 -2.32 -7.19
N LEU A 50 7.20 -1.74 -6.04
CA LEU A 50 7.75 -0.47 -5.58
C LEU A 50 8.22 -0.59 -4.14
N ASN A 51 9.48 -0.22 -3.90
CA ASN A 51 9.96 -0.01 -2.55
C ASN A 51 9.49 1.38 -2.07
N ILE A 52 8.80 1.41 -0.94
CA ILE A 52 8.19 2.64 -0.42
C ILE A 52 8.93 3.18 0.79
N GLN A 53 8.78 4.47 1.03
CA GLN A 53 9.28 5.13 2.23
C GLN A 53 8.21 5.07 3.34
N LEU A 54 8.63 5.30 4.59
CA LEU A 54 7.68 5.37 5.71
C LEU A 54 6.61 6.46 5.51
N SER A 55 6.98 7.59 4.89
CA SER A 55 6.04 8.67 4.52
C SER A 55 4.90 8.17 3.63
N THR A 56 5.20 7.29 2.67
CA THR A 56 4.18 6.66 1.80
C THR A 56 3.18 5.83 2.59
N ILE A 57 3.61 5.16 3.66
CA ILE A 57 2.71 4.36 4.52
C ILE A 57 1.72 5.28 5.24
N ILE A 58 2.18 6.45 5.70
CA ILE A 58 1.30 7.47 6.30
C ILE A 58 0.28 8.00 5.28
N GLU A 59 0.72 8.31 4.07
CA GLU A 59 -0.16 8.78 2.99
C GLU A 59 -1.19 7.71 2.59
N LEU A 60 -0.80 6.45 2.46
CA LEU A 60 -1.73 5.34 2.21
C LEU A 60 -2.75 5.19 3.35
N GLY A 61 -2.32 5.30 4.60
CA GLY A 61 -3.21 5.29 5.76
C GLY A 61 -4.26 6.40 5.70
N LYS A 62 -3.86 7.63 5.35
CA LYS A 62 -4.78 8.75 5.09
C LYS A 62 -5.73 8.44 3.94
N GLY A 63 -5.21 7.98 2.80
CA GLY A 63 -5.98 7.69 1.60
C GLY A 63 -7.06 6.62 1.80
N LEU A 64 -6.79 5.67 2.69
CA LEU A 64 -7.70 4.59 3.07
C LEU A 64 -8.56 4.93 4.30
N GLY A 65 -8.24 5.99 5.04
CA GLY A 65 -8.88 6.31 6.32
C GLY A 65 -8.70 5.20 7.36
N ILE A 66 -7.46 4.76 7.58
CA ILE A 66 -7.07 3.78 8.61
C ILE A 66 -5.81 4.25 9.34
N ASP A 67 -5.46 3.57 10.43
CA ASP A 67 -4.16 3.78 11.06
C ASP A 67 -3.06 3.13 10.19
N PRO A 68 -1.93 3.80 9.93
CA PRO A 68 -0.81 3.25 9.16
C PRO A 68 -0.30 1.90 9.69
N ARG A 69 -0.48 1.58 10.98
CA ARG A 69 -0.13 0.29 11.57
C ARG A 69 -0.89 -0.88 10.94
N ASP A 70 -2.12 -0.66 10.48
CA ASP A 70 -2.97 -1.70 9.93
C ASP A 70 -2.42 -2.20 8.59
N LEU A 71 -1.66 -1.35 7.88
CA LEU A 71 -0.93 -1.72 6.67
C LEU A 71 0.24 -2.67 6.95
N LEU A 72 0.79 -2.66 8.17
CA LEU A 72 1.92 -3.48 8.59
C LEU A 72 1.51 -4.80 9.27
N ASN A 73 0.21 -5.07 9.38
CA ASN A 73 -0.31 -6.27 10.02
C ASN A 73 -0.59 -7.37 8.98
N PHE A 74 0.44 -8.15 8.63
CA PHE A 74 0.39 -9.21 7.61
C PHE A 74 1.32 -10.40 7.92
#